data_AF-A0AA87IPD2-F1
#
_entry.id   AF-A0AA87IPD2-F1
#
_cell.length_a   1.000
_cell.length_b   1.000
_cell.length_c   1.000
_cell.angle_alpha   90.00
_cell.angle_beta   90.00
_cell.angle_gamma   90.00
#
_symmetry.space_group_name_H-M   'P 1'
#
loop_
_entity.id
_entity.type
_entity.pdbx_description
1 polymer ?
#
loop_
_entity_poly.entity_id
_entity_poly.type
_entity_poly.pdbx_seq_one_letter_code
_entity_poly.pdbx_strand_id
1 'polypeptide(L)'
;MTSYYYLASEQNMTDGTGSLDFVEMDPMNVPGFDYPIQREIFNGIEKAWQMRELHQYISNQMTRHANCVIQIAHLLNSNLVELKVQEKNLLLFSELTDPRQLLLNEGQLLTIKKE
;
A
#
# COMPACT_ATOMS: atom_id res chain seq x y z
N MET A 1 10.20 -6.43 -16.53
CA MET A 1 10.27 -6.20 -15.08
C MET A 1 9.07 -5.34 -14.76
N THR A 2 8.17 -5.84 -13.92
CA THR A 2 6.94 -5.11 -13.60
C THR A 2 6.96 -4.79 -12.12
N SER A 3 6.84 -3.50 -11.81
CA SER A 3 6.79 -3.01 -10.44
C SER A 3 5.34 -2.87 -10.01
N TYR A 4 5.06 -3.30 -8.80
CA TYR A 4 3.72 -3.38 -8.24
C TYR A 4 3.66 -2.64 -6.91
N TYR A 5 2.58 -1.89 -6.71
CA TYR A 5 2.25 -1.34 -5.41
C TYR A 5 1.14 -2.18 -4.79
N TYR A 6 1.35 -2.60 -3.54
CA TYR A 6 0.42 -3.40 -2.78
C TYR A 6 0.00 -2.68 -1.52
N LEU A 7 -1.25 -2.89 -1.10
CA LEU A 7 -1.75 -2.49 0.20
C LEU A 7 -2.19 -3.72 0.97
N ALA A 8 -1.98 -3.72 2.29
CA ALA A 8 -2.57 -4.68 3.20
C ALA A 8 -3.18 -3.99 4.42
N SER A 9 -4.26 -4.53 4.96
CA SER A 9 -4.95 -3.95 6.12
C SER A 9 -5.65 -5.02 6.95
N GLU A 10 -5.86 -4.75 8.24
CA GLU A 10 -6.76 -5.54 9.09
C GLU A 10 -8.24 -5.23 8.81
N GLN A 11 -8.52 -4.04 8.26
CA GLN A 11 -9.86 -3.56 7.94
C GLN A 11 -10.14 -3.73 6.45
N ASN A 12 -11.41 -3.98 6.12
CA ASN A 12 -11.85 -3.99 4.72
C ASN A 12 -11.56 -2.63 4.07
N MET A 13 -10.74 -2.67 3.03
CA MET A 13 -10.41 -1.52 2.20
C MET A 13 -11.52 -1.35 1.15
N THR A 14 -12.09 -0.15 1.02
CA THR A 14 -13.10 0.06 -0.04
C THR A 14 -12.45 0.05 -1.41
N ASP A 15 -13.26 -0.21 -2.43
CA ASP A 15 -12.85 -0.02 -3.81
C ASP A 15 -12.45 1.46 -4.02
N GLY A 16 -11.48 1.67 -4.92
CA GLY A 16 -10.72 2.91 -5.01
C GLY A 16 -11.56 4.17 -5.24
N THR A 17 -10.92 5.33 -5.11
CA THR A 17 -11.41 6.51 -5.83
C THR A 17 -11.17 6.19 -7.31
N GLY A 18 -12.10 6.41 -8.24
CA GLY A 18 -11.96 5.99 -9.65
C GLY A 18 -10.74 6.57 -10.43
N SER A 19 -9.75 7.11 -9.74
CA SER A 19 -8.41 7.50 -10.18
C SER A 19 -7.32 6.48 -9.80
N LEU A 20 -7.57 5.59 -8.84
CA LEU A 20 -6.74 4.42 -8.50
C LEU A 20 -7.61 3.17 -8.61
N ASP A 21 -7.28 2.33 -9.59
CA ASP A 21 -7.93 1.04 -9.74
C ASP A 21 -7.21 0.01 -8.88
N PHE A 22 -7.98 -0.71 -8.06
CA PHE A 22 -7.48 -1.79 -7.23
C PHE A 22 -7.99 -3.11 -7.77
N VAL A 23 -7.10 -4.10 -7.84
CA VAL A 23 -7.47 -5.47 -8.18
C VAL A 23 -7.46 -6.29 -6.88
N GLU A 24 -8.56 -6.99 -6.61
CA GLU A 24 -8.56 -8.01 -5.57
C GLU A 24 -7.62 -9.13 -5.98
N MET A 25 -6.66 -9.42 -5.11
CA MET A 25 -5.73 -10.51 -5.32
C MET A 25 -6.42 -11.84 -5.02
N ASP A 26 -6.46 -12.72 -6.03
CA ASP A 26 -6.76 -14.15 -5.87
C ASP A 26 -5.61 -14.82 -5.08
N PRO A 27 -5.88 -15.89 -4.30
CA PRO A 27 -5.64 -16.02 -2.86
C PRO A 27 -4.16 -16.23 -2.43
N MET A 28 -3.19 -16.07 -3.33
CA MET A 28 -1.77 -16.13 -3.00
C MET A 28 -1.32 -14.79 -2.40
N ASN A 29 -1.53 -14.66 -1.09
CA ASN A 29 -0.99 -13.55 -0.31
C ASN A 29 0.51 -13.39 -0.55
N VAL A 30 0.95 -12.18 -0.84
CA VAL A 30 2.38 -11.87 -0.97
C VAL A 30 3.03 -12.03 0.40
N PRO A 31 4.14 -12.77 0.52
CA PRO A 31 4.82 -12.97 1.80
C PRO A 31 5.46 -11.67 2.30
N GLY A 32 5.33 -11.42 3.61
CA GLY A 32 5.97 -10.30 4.31
C GLY A 32 5.02 -9.22 4.83
N PHE A 33 3.76 -9.22 4.36
CA PHE A 33 2.67 -8.48 4.99
C PHE A 33 2.20 -9.15 6.28
N ASP A 34 1.81 -8.33 7.24
CA ASP A 34 1.33 -8.79 8.56
C ASP A 34 -0.21 -8.93 8.59
N TYR A 35 -0.90 -8.49 7.52
CA TYR A 35 -2.36 -8.46 7.44
C TYR A 35 -2.91 -9.23 6.23
N PRO A 36 -4.09 -9.87 6.37
CA PRO A 36 -4.59 -10.82 5.39
C PRO A 36 -5.31 -10.18 4.19
N ILE A 37 -5.88 -8.98 4.34
CA ILE A 37 -6.60 -8.31 3.26
C ILE A 37 -5.58 -7.56 2.43
N GLN A 38 -5.22 -8.10 1.26
CA GLN A 38 -4.25 -7.51 0.34
C GLN A 38 -4.93 -7.02 -0.96
N ARG A 39 -4.49 -5.87 -1.47
CA ARG A 39 -4.95 -5.30 -2.74
C ARG A 39 -3.76 -4.83 -3.56
N GLU A 40 -3.81 -5.05 -4.87
CA GLU A 40 -2.83 -4.53 -5.82
C GLU A 40 -3.35 -3.22 -6.43
N ILE A 41 -2.49 -2.22 -6.57
CA ILE A 41 -2.76 -1.03 -7.38
C ILE A 41 -2.48 -1.37 -8.85
N PHE A 42 -3.52 -1.35 -9.68
CA PHE A 42 -3.39 -1.63 -11.11
C PHE A 42 -2.44 -0.62 -11.77
N ASN A 43 -1.44 -1.11 -12.50
CA ASN A 43 -0.35 -0.33 -13.08
C ASN A 43 0.53 0.44 -12.06
N GLY A 44 0.44 0.13 -10.76
CA GLY A 44 1.28 0.73 -9.73
C GLY A 44 1.15 2.25 -9.58
N ILE A 45 2.21 2.89 -9.06
CA ILE A 45 2.32 4.35 -8.88
C ILE A 45 3.50 4.86 -9.69
N GLU A 46 3.22 5.49 -10.84
CA GLU A 46 4.24 6.01 -11.76
C GLU A 46 4.31 7.54 -11.75
N LYS A 47 3.21 8.20 -11.41
CA LYS A 47 3.03 9.65 -11.54
C LYS A 47 2.76 10.30 -10.20
N ALA A 48 3.23 11.54 -10.03
CA ALA A 48 3.03 12.31 -8.81
C ALA A 48 1.55 12.49 -8.43
N TRP A 49 0.63 12.55 -9.40
CA TRP A 49 -0.80 12.65 -9.11
C TRP A 49 -1.38 11.34 -8.54
N GLN A 50 -0.90 10.16 -8.98
CA GLN A 50 -1.33 8.87 -8.42
C GLN A 50 -0.90 8.75 -6.95
N MET A 51 0.27 9.28 -6.61
CA MET A 51 0.74 9.34 -5.22
C MET A 51 -0.16 10.22 -4.34
N ARG A 52 -0.63 11.35 -4.88
CA ARG A 52 -1.59 12.22 -4.17
C ARG A 52 -2.93 11.51 -3.96
N GLU A 53 -3.42 10.80 -4.98
CA GLU A 53 -4.63 9.98 -4.86
C GLU A 53 -4.47 8.87 -3.82
N LEU A 54 -3.31 8.22 -3.77
CA LEU A 54 -3.02 7.15 -2.79
C LEU A 54 -3.03 7.72 -1.37
N HIS A 55 -2.38 8.87 -1.18
CA HIS A 55 -2.40 9.59 0.09
C HIS A 55 -3.82 9.95 0.54
N GLN A 56 -4.64 10.47 -0.38
CA GLN A 56 -6.02 10.81 -0.09
C GLN A 56 -6.86 9.57 0.22
N TYR A 57 -6.65 8.47 -0.52
CA TYR A 57 -7.31 7.19 -0.28
C TYR A 57 -7.01 6.67 1.13
N ILE A 58 -5.73 6.56 1.51
CA ILE A 58 -5.30 6.11 2.84
C ILE A 58 -5.91 7.00 3.92
N SER A 59 -5.84 8.32 3.74
CA SER A 59 -6.39 9.28 4.69
C SER A 59 -7.89 9.08 4.88
N ASN A 60 -8.63 8.86 3.79
CA ASN A 60 -10.06 8.60 3.83
C ASN A 60 -10.39 7.26 4.50
N GLN A 61 -9.62 6.20 4.24
CA GLN A 61 -9.81 4.91 4.89
C GLN A 61 -9.55 5.02 6.40
N MET A 62 -8.39 5.55 6.79
CA MET A 62 -8.00 5.63 8.20
C MET A 62 -8.86 6.61 9.00
N THR A 63 -9.47 7.62 8.37
CA THR A 63 -10.41 8.53 9.05
C THR A 63 -11.70 7.83 9.47
N ARG A 64 -12.13 6.79 8.74
CA ARG A 64 -13.39 6.06 9.01
C ARG A 64 -13.34 5.18 10.26
N HIS A 65 -12.15 4.76 10.67
CA HIS A 65 -11.96 3.82 11.76
C HIS A 65 -11.27 4.52 12.93
N ALA A 66 -11.63 4.19 14.18
CA ALA A 66 -10.95 4.73 15.36
C ALA A 66 -9.47 4.31 15.37
N ASN A 67 -9.24 2.99 15.24
CA ASN A 67 -7.92 2.38 15.13
C ASN A 67 -7.83 1.68 13.77
N CYS A 68 -6.71 1.81 13.10
CA CYS A 68 -6.50 1.21 11.78
C CYS A 68 -5.02 1.08 11.47
N VAL A 69 -4.63 -0.02 10.83
CA VAL A 69 -3.28 -0.21 10.28
C VAL A 69 -3.38 -0.51 8.80
N ILE A 70 -2.62 0.24 8.00
CA ILE A 70 -2.46 0.01 6.57
C ILE A 70 -0.98 -0.18 6.28
N GLN A 71 -0.63 -1.29 5.63
CA GLN A 71 0.70 -1.55 5.11
C GLN A 71 0.70 -1.29 3.60
N ILE A 72 1.77 -0.69 3.09
CA ILE A 72 1.94 -0.41 1.67
C ILE A 72 3.31 -0.90 1.29
N ALA A 73 3.44 -1.65 0.21
CA ALA A 73 4.76 -2.07 -0.28
C ALA A 73 4.92 -1.79 -1.77
N HIS A 74 6.15 -1.46 -2.15
CA HIS A 74 6.56 -1.38 -3.54
C HIS A 74 7.44 -2.59 -3.85
N LEU A 75 6.93 -3.52 -4.65
CA LEU A 75 7.59 -4.79 -4.92
C LEU A 75 7.80 -4.99 -6.41
N LEU A 76 8.87 -5.71 -6.76
CA LEU A 76 9.22 -6.02 -8.13
C LEU A 76 8.91 -7.50 -8.41
N ASN A 77 8.15 -7.78 -9.48
CA ASN A 77 8.08 -9.14 -10.03
C ASN A 77 9.07 -9.25 -11.19
N SER A 78 10.09 -10.07 -11.00
CA SER A 78 10.94 -10.52 -12.09
C SER A 78 11.18 -12.01 -11.94
N ASN A 79 11.43 -12.71 -13.06
CA ASN A 79 11.77 -14.14 -13.05
C ASN A 79 13.03 -14.48 -12.20
N LEU A 80 13.74 -13.46 -11.70
CA LEU A 80 14.99 -13.57 -10.95
C LEU A 80 14.88 -13.08 -9.50
N VAL A 81 13.77 -12.41 -9.11
CA VAL A 81 13.60 -11.81 -7.78
C VAL A 81 12.20 -12.11 -7.28
N GLU A 82 12.11 -12.79 -6.13
CA GLU A 82 10.84 -13.09 -5.49
C GLU A 82 10.10 -11.81 -5.04
N LEU A 83 8.78 -11.82 -5.22
CA LEU A 83 7.85 -10.84 -4.65
C LEU A 83 7.88 -10.94 -3.12
N LYS A 84 8.79 -10.17 -2.49
CA LYS A 84 9.00 -10.24 -1.04
C LYS A 84 9.38 -8.88 -0.46
N VAL A 85 8.80 -8.57 0.69
CA VAL A 85 9.19 -7.43 1.53
C VAL A 85 10.58 -7.66 2.14
N GLN A 86 11.46 -6.68 1.99
CA GLN A 86 12.84 -6.72 2.48
C GLN A 86 13.07 -5.75 3.63
N GLU A 87 12.44 -4.59 3.59
CA GLU A 87 12.59 -3.52 4.59
C GLU A 87 11.21 -3.10 5.09
N LYS A 88 11.06 -2.93 6.40
CA LYS A 88 9.82 -2.47 7.04
C LYS A 88 10.05 -1.16 7.75
N ASN A 89 9.28 -0.14 7.38
CA ASN A 89 9.24 1.17 8.00
C ASN A 89 7.88 1.38 8.68
N LEU A 90 7.84 2.27 9.68
CA LEU A 90 6.61 2.60 10.41
C LEU A 90 6.43 4.12 10.46
N LEU A 91 5.19 4.56 10.25
CA LEU A 91 4.78 5.96 10.31
C LEU A 91 3.45 6.06 11.07
N LEU A 92 3.30 7.05 11.95
CA LEU A 92 2.01 7.32 12.57
C LEU A 92 1.11 8.07 11.59
N PHE A 93 -0.19 7.77 11.60
CA PHE A 93 -1.14 8.45 10.71
C PHE A 93 -1.17 9.98 10.95
N SER A 94 -0.95 10.43 12.18
CA SER A 94 -0.81 11.85 12.51
C SER A 94 0.40 12.54 11.86
N GLU A 95 1.40 11.77 11.44
CA GLU A 95 2.64 12.24 10.79
C GLU A 95 2.56 12.14 9.26
N LEU A 96 1.53 11.49 8.72
CA LEU A 96 1.26 11.41 7.29
C LEU A 96 0.65 12.74 6.82
N THR A 97 1.52 13.65 6.40
CA THR A 97 1.16 15.02 6.00
C THR A 97 1.51 15.34 4.56
N ASP A 98 2.42 14.57 3.95
CA ASP A 98 2.88 14.75 2.58
C ASP A 98 2.78 13.43 1.79
N PRO A 99 2.15 13.45 0.60
CA PRO A 99 2.12 12.29 -0.30
C PRO A 99 3.49 11.67 -0.61
N ARG A 100 4.57 12.46 -0.58
CA ARG A 100 5.94 11.96 -0.82
C ARG A 100 6.41 10.96 0.23
N GLN A 101 5.80 10.93 1.42
CA GLN A 101 6.11 9.92 2.45
C GLN A 101 5.68 8.51 2.03
N LEU A 102 4.83 8.39 1.01
CA LEU A 102 4.40 7.12 0.43
C LEU A 102 5.28 6.66 -0.74
N LEU A 103 6.33 7.42 -1.08
CA LEU A 103 7.30 7.02 -2.08
C LEU A 103 8.22 5.95 -1.48
N LEU A 104 8.06 4.71 -1.94
CA LEU A 104 8.80 3.56 -1.45
C LEU A 104 9.82 3.11 -2.50
N ASN A 105 11.02 2.76 -2.03
CA ASN A 105 11.96 2.03 -2.88
C ASN A 105 11.48 0.58 -3.06
N GLU A 106 11.98 -0.09 -4.10
CA GLU A 106 11.69 -1.50 -4.33
C GLU A 106 12.06 -2.37 -3.11
N GLY A 107 11.17 -3.27 -2.72
CA GLY A 107 11.32 -4.13 -1.55
C GLY A 107 10.93 -3.49 -0.22
N GLN A 108 10.60 -2.19 -0.19
CA GLN A 108 10.19 -1.52 1.04
C GLN A 108 8.69 -1.68 1.30
N LEU A 109 8.36 -1.88 2.57
CA LEU A 109 7.02 -1.83 3.13
C LEU A 109 6.95 -0.71 4.16
N LEU A 110 5.93 0.13 4.07
CA LEU A 110 5.58 1.14 5.06
C LEU A 110 4.32 0.74 5.79
N THR A 111 4.39 0.66 7.11
CA THR A 111 3.23 0.47 8.00
C THR A 111 2.77 1.82 8.51
N ILE A 112 1.55 2.20 8.19
CA ILE A 112 0.90 3.40 8.69
C ILE A 112 -0.06 2.98 9.79
N LYS A 113 0.12 3.52 10.99
CA LYS A 113 -0.66 3.16 12.17
C LYS A 113 -1.46 4.33 12.70
N LYS A 114 -2.75 4.11 12.95
CA LYS A 114 -3.63 5.01 13.68
C LYS A 114 -4.03 4.35 15.01
N GLU A 115 -3.72 5.04 16.10
CA GLU A 115 -4.07 4.69 17.48
C GLU A 115 -5.13 5.63 18.07
#